data_AF-A0A3Q0RQP4-F1
#
_entry.id   AF-A0A3Q0RQP4-F1
#
_cell.length_a   1.000
_cell.length_b   1.000
_cell.length_c   1.000
_cell.angle_alpha   90.00
_cell.angle_beta   90.00
_cell.angle_gamma   90.00
#
_symmetry.space_group_name_H-M   'P 1'
#
loop_
_entity.id
_entity.type
_entity.pdbx_description
1 polymer ?
#
loop_
_entity_poly.entity_id
_entity_poly.type
_entity_poly.pdbx_seq_one_letter_code
_entity_poly.pdbx_strand_id
1 'polypeptide(L)'
;LLCVFNPSGFLCSLSGSDRYGISDQCIPAHPNLSFQIILIKVFITLSLTCRPAEYLIGSECCPRCSAGTRVETHCNEYRSTSCLPCMDGTYTDKASGLEQCTPCTSCAAGSGLKVKRSCTGTSDTVCEPLQGFYCIYSVGDDCETAQRHSSCGPGQYISNHGTASTDTECSDCSPGTFSDGTSPSCQPHIQCEDLNLQEITAGTSAADAQCGPRGVNVGAAVGSVALVLFVIVAAGVFYFRKKRKSSSR
;
A
#
# COMPACT_ATOMS: atom_id res chain seq x y z
N LEU A 1 -39.72 -0.11 37.21
CA LEU A 1 -38.94 0.25 38.42
C LEU A 1 -39.80 1.19 39.26
N LEU A 2 -40.50 0.68 40.28
CA LEU A 2 -41.24 1.51 41.23
C LEU A 2 -40.45 1.49 42.54
N CYS A 3 -39.81 2.61 42.88
CA CYS A 3 -39.14 2.77 44.16
C CYS A 3 -40.15 3.35 45.16
N VAL A 4 -40.60 2.52 46.11
CA VAL A 4 -41.38 3.00 47.27
C VAL A 4 -40.39 3.39 48.36
N PHE A 5 -40.40 4.66 48.76
CA PHE A 5 -39.64 5.18 49.90
C PHE A 5 -40.33 4.80 51.22
N ASN A 6 -39.59 4.23 52.18
CA ASN A 6 -40.03 3.99 53.55
C ASN A 6 -39.10 4.77 54.51
N PRO A 7 -39.57 5.44 55.59
CA PRO A 7 -38.77 6.40 56.37
C PRO A 7 -37.60 5.81 57.17
N SER A 8 -37.33 4.50 57.06
CA SER A 8 -36.34 3.79 57.87
C SER A 8 -35.10 3.29 57.10
N GLY A 9 -34.89 3.73 55.85
CA GLY A 9 -33.58 3.64 55.20
C GLY A 9 -33.05 2.25 54.83
N PHE A 10 -33.88 1.36 54.28
CA PHE A 10 -33.42 0.10 53.69
C PHE A 10 -33.70 0.05 52.18
N LEU A 11 -32.68 -0.33 51.38
CA LEU A 11 -32.81 -0.67 49.97
C LEU A 11 -32.71 -2.20 49.82
N CYS A 12 -33.80 -2.86 49.44
CA CYS A 12 -33.79 -4.26 49.02
C CYS A 12 -33.82 -4.33 47.49
N SER A 13 -32.86 -5.03 46.90
CA SER A 13 -32.89 -5.40 45.48
C SER A 13 -33.27 -6.87 45.37
N LEU A 14 -34.40 -7.18 44.73
CA LEU A 14 -34.80 -8.56 44.42
C LEU A 14 -34.26 -8.91 43.02
N SER A 15 -33.28 -9.80 42.96
CA SER A 15 -32.98 -10.59 41.76
C SER A 15 -33.46 -12.02 42.00
N GLY A 16 -34.24 -12.57 41.07
CA GLY A 16 -34.96 -13.84 41.23
C GLY A 16 -34.10 -15.11 41.24
N SER A 17 -34.72 -16.19 41.75
CA SER A 17 -34.50 -17.66 41.62
C SER A 17 -33.06 -18.17 41.35
N ASP A 18 -32.45 -19.11 42.07
CA ASP A 18 -32.96 -20.26 42.82
C ASP A 18 -31.83 -20.88 43.69
N ARG A 19 -32.25 -21.48 44.82
CA ARG A 19 -31.68 -22.58 45.63
C ARG A 19 -30.16 -22.67 45.95
N TYR A 20 -29.72 -22.04 47.05
CA TYR A 20 -29.19 -22.68 48.28
C TYR A 20 -28.75 -21.59 49.30
N GLY A 21 -29.33 -21.59 50.51
CA GLY A 21 -28.76 -20.97 51.73
C GLY A 21 -28.62 -19.43 51.80
N ILE A 22 -29.52 -18.78 52.54
CA ILE A 22 -29.49 -17.34 52.85
C ILE A 22 -28.40 -17.10 53.93
N SER A 23 -27.41 -16.25 53.63
CA SER A 23 -26.54 -15.66 54.64
C SER A 23 -26.80 -14.15 54.64
N ASP A 24 -27.64 -13.71 55.58
CA ASP A 24 -27.95 -12.31 55.81
C ASP A 24 -26.75 -11.62 56.45
N GLN A 25 -25.85 -11.09 55.62
CA GLN A 25 -24.74 -10.26 56.10
C GLN A 25 -25.11 -8.78 55.94
N CYS A 26 -25.74 -8.22 56.97
CA CYS A 26 -25.91 -6.77 57.10
C CYS A 26 -24.54 -6.13 57.41
N ILE A 27 -23.97 -5.41 56.45
CA ILE A 27 -22.74 -4.62 56.65
C ILE A 27 -23.13 -3.26 57.25
N PRO A 28 -22.48 -2.80 58.35
CA PRO A 28 -22.83 -1.54 59.00
C PRO A 28 -22.52 -0.34 58.09
N ALA A 29 -23.53 0.49 57.83
CA ALA A 29 -23.37 1.76 57.14
C ALA A 29 -22.57 2.73 58.04
N HIS A 30 -21.28 2.89 57.77
CA HIS A 30 -20.46 3.92 58.41
C HIS A 30 -20.95 5.33 58.00
N PRO A 31 -21.17 6.26 58.95
CA PRO A 31 -21.75 7.59 58.69
C PRO A 31 -20.86 8.52 57.84
N ASN A 32 -19.62 8.13 57.55
CA ASN A 32 -18.67 8.92 56.74
C ASN A 32 -18.73 8.64 55.23
N LEU A 33 -19.32 7.52 54.78
CA LEU A 33 -19.40 7.21 53.35
C LEU A 33 -20.52 7.99 52.64
N SER A 34 -21.59 8.30 53.37
CA SER A 34 -22.73 9.06 52.85
C SER A 34 -22.35 10.50 52.49
N PHE A 35 -21.50 11.15 53.31
CA PHE A 35 -20.98 12.50 53.03
C PHE A 35 -20.06 12.53 51.80
N GLN A 36 -19.23 11.50 51.59
CA GLN A 36 -18.37 11.42 50.42
C GLN A 36 -19.15 11.19 49.11
N ILE A 37 -20.22 10.38 49.16
CA ILE A 37 -21.12 10.18 48.01
C ILE A 37 -21.92 11.45 47.70
N ILE A 38 -22.34 12.21 48.71
CA ILE A 38 -23.01 13.50 48.54
C ILE A 38 -22.05 14.53 47.93
N LEU A 39 -20.80 14.60 48.38
CA LEU A 39 -19.79 15.48 47.78
C LEU A 39 -19.50 15.11 46.33
N ILE A 40 -19.35 13.82 45.99
CA ILE A 40 -19.17 13.37 44.60
C ILE A 40 -20.40 13.73 43.74
N LYS A 41 -21.64 13.59 44.24
CA LYS A 41 -22.84 14.01 43.52
C LYS A 41 -22.97 15.54 43.39
N VAL A 42 -22.56 16.30 44.40
CA VAL A 42 -22.55 17.77 44.40
C VAL A 42 -21.49 18.32 43.44
N PHE A 43 -20.32 17.69 43.36
CA PHE A 43 -19.28 18.01 42.38
C PHE A 43 -19.71 17.66 40.94
N ILE A 44 -20.49 16.59 40.73
CA ILE A 44 -21.10 16.25 39.42
C ILE A 44 -22.15 17.30 39.01
N THR A 45 -22.90 17.89 39.95
CA THR A 45 -23.87 18.96 39.66
C THR A 45 -23.26 20.33 39.36
N LEU A 46 -21.96 20.52 39.60
CA LEU A 46 -21.23 21.78 39.37
C LEU A 46 -20.28 21.71 38.16
N SER A 47 -20.49 20.77 37.25
CA SER A 47 -19.84 20.77 35.94
C SER A 47 -20.81 21.42 34.95
N LEU A 48 -20.56 22.68 34.56
CA LEU A 48 -21.33 23.37 33.53
C LEU A 48 -21.16 22.61 32.21
N THR A 49 -22.05 21.65 31.95
CA THR A 49 -22.03 20.82 30.74
C THR A 49 -23.07 21.37 29.79
N CYS A 50 -22.59 22.03 28.73
CA CYS A 50 -23.47 22.54 27.68
C CYS A 50 -24.12 21.40 26.89
N ARG A 51 -25.26 21.67 26.24
CA ARG A 51 -25.93 20.67 25.41
C ARG A 51 -25.05 20.25 24.22
N PRO A 52 -25.31 19.10 23.57
CA PRO A 52 -24.53 18.65 22.41
C PRO A 52 -24.48 19.63 21.23
N ALA A 53 -25.43 20.56 21.11
CA ALA A 53 -25.46 21.62 20.10
C ALA A 53 -24.85 22.97 20.57
N GLU A 54 -24.34 23.03 21.80
CA GLU A 54 -23.83 24.24 22.44
C GLU A 54 -22.37 24.10 22.91
N TYR A 55 -21.56 25.14 22.70
CA TYR A 55 -20.19 25.22 23.20
C TYR A 55 -20.10 26.17 24.39
N LEU A 56 -19.14 25.92 25.27
CA LEU A 56 -18.91 26.74 26.46
C LEU A 56 -17.99 27.91 26.09
N ILE A 57 -18.40 29.13 26.43
CA ILE A 57 -17.55 30.32 26.38
C ILE A 57 -17.63 31.01 27.75
N GLY A 58 -16.52 31.06 28.47
CA GLY A 58 -16.51 31.50 29.87
C GLY A 58 -17.44 30.64 30.74
N SER A 59 -18.56 31.22 31.17
CA SER A 59 -19.61 30.54 31.96
C SER A 59 -20.97 30.46 31.25
N GLU A 60 -21.01 30.72 29.94
CA GLU A 60 -22.25 30.69 29.14
C GLU A 60 -22.19 29.58 28.08
N CYS A 61 -23.34 28.96 27.82
CA CYS A 61 -23.49 27.96 26.76
C CYS A 61 -24.08 28.64 25.52
N CYS A 62 -23.29 28.69 24.46
CA CYS A 62 -23.67 29.31 23.20
C CYS A 62 -23.99 28.26 22.13
N PRO A 63 -24.98 28.47 21.26
CA PRO A 63 -25.26 27.56 20.15
C PRO A 63 -24.09 27.54 19.16
N ARG A 64 -23.73 26.34 18.70
CA ARG A 64 -22.66 26.12 17.71
C ARG A 64 -23.07 26.63 16.33
N CYS A 65 -22.07 27.02 15.54
CA CYS A 65 -22.21 27.28 14.12
C CYS A 65 -22.28 25.95 13.35
N SER A 66 -23.04 25.89 12.25
CA SER A 66 -23.18 24.69 11.43
C SER A 66 -21.87 24.34 10.70
N ALA A 67 -21.77 23.13 10.17
CA ALA A 67 -20.70 22.78 9.24
C ALA A 67 -20.63 23.80 8.09
N GLY A 68 -19.43 24.10 7.58
CA GLY A 68 -19.25 25.16 6.59
C GLY A 68 -19.16 26.57 7.14
N THR A 69 -19.31 26.76 8.46
CA THR A 69 -19.30 28.08 9.07
C THR A 69 -18.40 28.13 10.33
N ARG A 70 -17.99 29.34 10.70
CA ARG A 70 -17.20 29.67 11.88
C ARG A 70 -17.86 30.78 12.69
N VAL A 71 -17.51 30.87 13.97
CA VAL A 71 -17.96 31.95 14.85
C VAL A 71 -17.32 33.27 14.41
N GLU A 72 -18.15 34.27 14.15
CA GLU A 72 -17.72 35.66 13.95
C GLU A 72 -17.82 36.46 15.25
N THR A 73 -18.89 36.23 16.00
CA THR A 73 -19.13 36.88 17.29
C THR A 73 -19.81 35.89 18.21
N HIS A 74 -19.26 35.73 19.41
CA HIS A 74 -19.85 34.87 20.44
C HIS A 74 -21.24 35.36 20.86
N CYS A 75 -22.04 34.42 21.38
CA CYS A 75 -23.31 34.77 21.99
C CYS A 75 -23.09 35.60 23.26
N ASN A 76 -24.14 36.29 23.68
CA ASN A 76 -24.23 36.94 24.99
C ASN A 76 -25.66 36.78 25.52
N GLU A 77 -25.95 37.35 26.68
CA GLU A 77 -27.26 37.30 27.33
C GLU A 77 -28.45 37.62 26.41
N TYR A 78 -28.26 38.49 25.41
CA TYR A 78 -29.33 38.99 24.53
C TYR A 78 -29.21 38.56 23.05
N ARG A 79 -28.07 38.01 22.63
CA ARG A 79 -27.77 37.70 21.22
C ARG A 79 -27.22 36.29 21.08
N SER A 80 -27.69 35.59 20.05
CA SER A 80 -27.14 34.29 19.67
C SER A 80 -25.78 34.43 18.98
N THR A 81 -25.06 33.32 18.82
CA THR A 81 -23.79 33.27 18.10
C THR A 81 -23.97 33.74 16.65
N SER A 82 -23.14 34.67 16.19
CA SER A 82 -23.07 35.04 14.77
C SER A 82 -22.09 34.12 14.05
N CYS A 83 -22.50 33.60 12.88
CA CYS A 83 -21.73 32.65 12.10
C CYS A 83 -21.44 33.19 10.70
N LEU A 84 -20.20 33.01 10.23
CA LEU A 84 -19.77 33.33 8.88
C LEU A 84 -19.34 32.08 8.11
N PRO A 85 -19.51 32.03 6.78
CA PRO A 85 -19.00 30.92 5.98
C PRO A 85 -17.47 30.82 6.05
N CYS A 86 -16.96 29.60 5.90
CA CYS A 86 -15.54 29.36 5.71
C CYS A 86 -15.05 30.00 4.41
N MET A 87 -13.82 30.51 4.42
CA MET A 87 -13.17 31.03 3.22
C MET A 87 -12.65 29.88 2.36
N ASP A 88 -12.43 30.14 1.08
CA ASP A 88 -11.84 29.17 0.16
C ASP A 88 -10.50 28.63 0.72
N GLY A 89 -10.34 27.31 0.65
CA GLY A 89 -9.18 26.62 1.24
C GLY A 89 -9.31 26.31 2.74
N THR A 90 -10.50 26.51 3.33
CA THR A 90 -10.79 26.10 4.71
C THR A 90 -12.15 25.41 4.84
N TYR A 91 -12.33 24.59 5.87
CA TYR A 91 -13.54 23.83 6.11
C TYR A 91 -13.85 23.61 7.60
N THR A 92 -15.10 23.24 7.88
CA THR A 92 -15.56 22.72 9.18
C THR A 92 -16.55 21.59 8.89
N ASP A 93 -16.23 20.37 9.30
CA ASP A 93 -17.00 19.16 8.99
C ASP A 93 -18.25 18.97 9.86
N LYS A 94 -18.23 19.51 11.07
CA LYS A 94 -19.30 19.37 12.08
C LYS A 94 -19.69 20.71 12.67
N ALA A 95 -20.86 20.76 13.29
CA ALA A 95 -21.25 21.94 14.04
C ALA A 95 -20.23 22.21 15.15
N SER A 96 -19.69 23.42 15.21
CA SER A 96 -18.58 23.77 16.11
C SER A 96 -18.69 25.19 16.66
N GLY A 97 -17.94 25.46 17.73
CA GLY A 97 -17.75 26.82 18.27
C GLY A 97 -16.43 27.45 17.81
N LEU A 98 -15.85 26.98 16.70
CA LEU A 98 -14.55 27.43 16.22
C LEU A 98 -14.65 28.84 15.62
N GLU A 99 -13.75 29.74 16.02
CA GLU A 99 -13.64 31.08 15.43
C GLU A 99 -12.95 31.07 14.05
N GLN A 100 -12.18 30.02 13.76
CA GLN A 100 -11.43 29.81 12.53
C GLN A 100 -11.74 28.43 11.96
N CYS A 101 -11.94 28.36 10.64
CA CYS A 101 -12.11 27.09 9.94
C CYS A 101 -10.76 26.37 9.81
N THR A 102 -10.81 25.04 9.70
CA THR A 102 -9.63 24.19 9.53
C THR A 102 -9.08 24.37 8.10
N PRO A 103 -7.76 24.54 7.91
CA PRO A 103 -7.18 24.59 6.57
C PRO A 103 -7.34 23.25 5.87
N CYS A 104 -7.65 23.26 4.58
CA CYS A 104 -7.78 22.03 3.82
C CYS A 104 -6.40 21.35 3.62
N THR A 105 -6.41 20.02 3.62
CA THR A 105 -5.26 19.19 3.27
C THR A 105 -4.87 19.42 1.81
N SER A 106 -3.56 19.49 1.55
CA SER A 106 -3.00 19.65 0.20
C SER A 106 -2.39 18.34 -0.30
N CYS A 107 -2.93 17.79 -1.38
CA CYS A 107 -2.36 16.62 -2.03
C CYS A 107 -1.16 17.01 -2.91
N ALA A 108 0.04 16.95 -2.35
CA ALA A 108 1.25 17.34 -3.08
C ALA A 108 1.69 16.25 -4.07
N ALA A 109 1.85 16.63 -5.34
CA ALA A 109 2.39 15.73 -6.37
C ALA A 109 3.82 15.25 -6.05
N GLY A 110 4.61 16.07 -5.36
CA GLY A 110 5.95 15.69 -4.88
C GLY A 110 5.95 14.55 -3.87
N SER A 111 4.82 14.34 -3.18
CA SER A 111 4.61 13.22 -2.25
C SER A 111 3.91 12.03 -2.92
N GLY A 112 3.77 12.03 -4.24
CA GLY A 112 3.10 10.94 -4.97
C GLY A 112 1.58 10.92 -4.79
N LEU A 113 0.97 12.04 -4.40
CA LEU A 113 -0.47 12.17 -4.18
C LEU A 113 -1.11 13.11 -5.21
N LYS A 114 -2.39 12.92 -5.47
CA LYS A 114 -3.25 13.81 -6.25
C LYS A 114 -4.62 13.96 -5.58
N VAL A 115 -5.33 15.03 -5.94
CA VAL A 115 -6.67 15.29 -5.41
C VAL A 115 -7.66 14.31 -6.03
N LYS A 116 -8.30 13.49 -5.20
CA LYS A 116 -9.45 12.64 -5.56
C LYS A 116 -10.76 13.42 -5.44
N ARG A 117 -10.90 14.19 -4.35
CA ARG A 117 -12.05 15.06 -4.08
C ARG A 117 -11.56 16.40 -3.57
N SER A 118 -12.05 17.49 -4.16
CA SER A 118 -11.71 18.84 -3.75
C SER A 118 -12.29 19.19 -2.38
N CYS A 119 -11.60 20.05 -1.64
CA CYS A 119 -12.12 20.64 -0.42
C CYS A 119 -13.41 21.44 -0.67
N THR A 120 -14.31 21.43 0.31
CA THR A 120 -15.49 22.29 0.38
C THR A 120 -15.58 22.91 1.77
N GLY A 121 -16.39 23.95 1.98
CA GLY A 121 -16.55 24.51 3.33
C GLY A 121 -16.96 23.47 4.39
N THR A 122 -17.59 22.37 4.00
CA THR A 122 -18.06 21.30 4.90
C THR A 122 -17.20 20.05 4.91
N SER A 123 -16.16 19.96 4.09
CA SER A 123 -15.37 18.72 3.97
C SER A 123 -13.95 19.00 3.51
N ASP A 124 -12.99 18.28 4.08
CA ASP A 124 -11.61 18.35 3.63
C ASP A 124 -11.42 17.84 2.19
N THR A 125 -10.27 18.14 1.61
CA THR A 125 -9.71 17.46 0.44
C THR A 125 -9.53 15.98 0.75
N VAL A 126 -9.82 15.12 -0.23
CA VAL A 126 -9.46 13.71 -0.19
C VAL A 126 -8.38 13.46 -1.24
N CYS A 127 -7.27 12.88 -0.83
CA CYS A 127 -6.12 12.52 -1.62
C CYS A 127 -6.16 11.06 -2.05
N GLU A 128 -5.57 10.78 -3.20
CA GLU A 128 -5.28 9.44 -3.68
C GLU A 128 -3.87 9.37 -4.28
N PRO A 129 -3.27 8.17 -4.39
CA PRO A 129 -1.97 8.01 -5.02
C PRO A 129 -1.97 8.44 -6.49
N LEU A 130 -0.87 9.06 -6.91
CA LEU A 130 -0.56 9.32 -8.31
C LEU A 130 -0.26 8.01 -9.04
N GLN A 131 -0.36 8.00 -10.37
CA GLN A 131 0.02 6.84 -11.17
C GLN A 131 1.50 6.47 -10.93
N GLY A 132 1.77 5.19 -10.74
CA GLY A 132 3.09 4.69 -10.35
C GLY A 132 3.36 4.78 -8.85
N PHE A 133 2.35 5.07 -8.03
CA PHE A 133 2.41 5.06 -6.57
C PHE A 133 1.25 4.24 -5.99
N TYR A 134 1.44 3.75 -4.77
CA TYR A 134 0.42 3.10 -3.96
C TYR A 134 0.35 3.71 -2.58
N CYS A 135 -0.80 3.61 -1.93
CA CYS A 135 -1.02 4.14 -0.59
C CYS A 135 -0.43 3.20 0.46
N ILE A 136 0.38 3.74 1.37
CA ILE A 136 0.93 2.98 2.51
C ILE A 136 0.22 3.31 3.82
N TYR A 137 -0.43 4.47 3.90
CA TYR A 137 -1.23 4.87 5.05
C TYR A 137 -2.49 5.60 4.59
N SER A 138 -3.66 5.08 4.96
CA SER A 138 -4.96 5.64 4.63
C SER A 138 -5.87 5.76 5.84
N VAL A 139 -6.68 6.82 5.85
CA VAL A 139 -7.75 7.04 6.82
C VAL A 139 -9.07 7.07 6.06
N GLY A 140 -9.80 5.96 6.10
CA GLY A 140 -11.00 5.78 5.28
C GLY A 140 -10.63 5.79 3.79
N ASP A 141 -11.21 6.74 3.05
CA ASP A 141 -10.99 6.91 1.61
C ASP A 141 -9.80 7.84 1.26
N ASP A 142 -9.20 8.47 2.27
CA ASP A 142 -8.11 9.43 2.11
C ASP A 142 -6.74 8.75 2.25
N CYS A 143 -5.86 9.00 1.28
CA CYS A 143 -4.49 8.53 1.31
C CYS A 143 -3.55 9.63 1.82
N GLU A 144 -3.06 9.47 3.04
CA GLU A 144 -2.16 10.45 3.65
C GLU A 144 -0.71 10.29 3.18
N THR A 145 -0.27 9.06 2.92
CA THR A 145 1.10 8.78 2.47
C THR A 145 1.12 7.76 1.34
N ALA A 146 1.78 8.15 0.24
CA ALA A 146 1.99 7.30 -0.92
C ALA A 146 3.48 6.96 -1.10
N GLN A 147 3.73 5.78 -1.65
CA GLN A 147 5.05 5.29 -2.01
C GLN A 147 5.07 4.90 -3.48
N ARG A 148 6.21 5.12 -4.15
CA ARG A 148 6.39 4.74 -5.55
C ARG A 148 6.34 3.23 -5.67
N HIS A 149 5.72 2.74 -6.75
CA HIS A 149 5.76 1.33 -7.10
C HIS A 149 7.21 0.85 -7.30
N SER A 150 7.50 -0.34 -6.77
CA SER A 150 8.73 -1.07 -7.02
C SER A 150 8.89 -1.36 -8.51
N SER A 151 10.14 -1.34 -8.97
CA SER A 151 10.50 -1.69 -10.35
C SER A 151 11.19 -3.05 -10.33
N CYS A 152 10.74 -3.98 -11.16
CA CYS A 152 11.39 -5.28 -11.25
C CYS A 152 12.75 -5.15 -11.93
N GLY A 153 13.72 -5.92 -11.45
CA GLY A 153 15.08 -5.92 -12.00
C GLY A 153 15.22 -6.85 -13.20
N PRO A 154 16.37 -6.77 -13.91
CA PRO A 154 16.74 -7.80 -14.89
C PRO A 154 16.80 -9.17 -14.23
N GLY A 155 16.32 -10.20 -14.92
CA GLY A 155 16.13 -11.52 -14.31
C GLY A 155 14.75 -11.76 -13.74
N GLN A 156 13.93 -10.71 -13.63
CA GLN A 156 12.59 -10.76 -13.06
C GLN A 156 11.55 -10.27 -14.05
N TYR A 157 10.31 -10.70 -13.85
CA TYR A 157 9.15 -10.22 -14.57
C TYR A 157 8.11 -9.68 -13.58
N ILE A 158 7.22 -8.83 -14.08
CA ILE A 158 6.11 -8.27 -13.31
C ILE A 158 5.05 -9.36 -13.18
N SER A 159 4.98 -10.01 -12.01
CA SER A 159 3.98 -11.05 -11.76
C SER A 159 2.61 -10.44 -11.48
N ASN A 160 2.57 -9.34 -10.72
CA ASN A 160 1.38 -8.54 -10.49
C ASN A 160 1.70 -7.04 -10.63
N HIS A 161 0.88 -6.33 -11.39
CA HIS A 161 1.00 -4.88 -11.51
C HIS A 161 0.57 -4.18 -10.21
N GLY A 162 1.33 -3.16 -9.81
CA GLY A 162 0.96 -2.30 -8.69
C GLY A 162 -0.39 -1.60 -8.92
N THR A 163 -1.15 -1.44 -7.86
CA THR A 163 -2.43 -0.73 -7.83
C THR A 163 -2.34 0.51 -6.94
N ALA A 164 -3.44 1.25 -6.77
CA ALA A 164 -3.47 2.36 -5.82
C ALA A 164 -3.28 1.91 -4.36
N SER A 165 -3.45 0.62 -4.04
CA SER A 165 -3.35 0.08 -2.68
C SER A 165 -2.26 -0.97 -2.50
N THR A 166 -1.65 -1.44 -3.58
CA THR A 166 -0.66 -2.51 -3.54
C THR A 166 0.55 -2.16 -4.39
N ASP A 167 1.71 -2.59 -3.94
CA ASP A 167 2.94 -2.45 -4.72
C ASP A 167 2.95 -3.42 -5.92
N THR A 168 3.87 -3.19 -6.85
CA THR A 168 4.21 -4.11 -7.93
C THR A 168 4.92 -5.33 -7.35
N GLU A 169 4.51 -6.51 -7.79
CA GLU A 169 5.13 -7.77 -7.40
C GLU A 169 6.00 -8.30 -8.54
N CYS A 170 7.18 -8.78 -8.18
CA CYS A 170 8.18 -9.29 -9.11
C CYS A 170 8.44 -10.77 -8.85
N SER A 171 8.72 -11.53 -9.90
CA SER A 171 9.08 -12.94 -9.80
C SER A 171 10.26 -13.27 -10.72
N ASP A 172 11.07 -14.24 -10.31
CA ASP A 172 12.30 -14.60 -11.03
C ASP A 172 12.01 -15.44 -12.27
N CYS A 173 12.81 -15.25 -13.32
CA CYS A 173 12.74 -16.07 -14.53
C CYS A 173 13.28 -17.47 -14.29
N SER A 174 12.57 -18.46 -14.84
CA SER A 174 13.01 -19.85 -14.84
C SER A 174 14.16 -20.07 -15.85
N PRO A 175 14.99 -21.11 -15.68
CA PRO A 175 16.04 -21.45 -16.64
C PRO A 175 15.50 -21.58 -18.06
N GLY A 176 16.23 -21.05 -19.04
CA GLY A 176 15.80 -20.99 -20.45
C GLY A 176 14.89 -19.81 -20.79
N THR A 177 14.66 -18.88 -19.85
CA THR A 177 13.90 -17.64 -20.08
C THR A 177 14.63 -16.43 -19.52
N PHE A 178 14.29 -15.24 -20.02
CA PHE A 178 14.87 -13.98 -19.58
C PHE A 178 13.88 -12.82 -19.57
N SER A 179 14.19 -11.76 -18.83
CA SER A 179 13.43 -10.51 -18.79
C SER A 179 14.32 -9.36 -18.35
N ASP A 180 14.03 -8.17 -18.87
CA ASP A 180 14.67 -6.90 -18.49
C ASP A 180 14.02 -6.23 -17.26
N GLY A 181 12.97 -6.83 -16.70
CA GLY A 181 12.21 -6.29 -15.56
C GLY A 181 10.98 -5.47 -15.94
N THR A 182 10.73 -5.22 -17.23
CA THR A 182 9.59 -4.39 -17.68
C THR A 182 8.40 -5.22 -18.16
N SER A 183 8.62 -6.49 -18.47
CA SER A 183 7.63 -7.38 -19.07
C SER A 183 6.78 -8.09 -18.01
N PRO A 184 5.50 -8.40 -18.31
CA PRO A 184 4.62 -9.18 -17.42
C PRO A 184 4.92 -10.69 -17.40
N SER A 185 5.88 -11.14 -18.21
CA SER A 185 6.31 -12.54 -18.29
C SER A 185 7.73 -12.61 -18.84
N CYS A 186 8.49 -13.66 -18.47
CA CYS A 186 9.78 -13.93 -19.09
C CYS A 186 9.63 -14.43 -20.52
N GLN A 187 10.56 -14.03 -21.38
CA GLN A 187 10.66 -14.47 -22.77
C GLN A 187 11.59 -15.69 -22.86
N PRO A 188 11.30 -16.66 -23.74
CA PRO A 188 12.18 -17.81 -23.93
C PRO A 188 13.50 -17.39 -24.57
N HIS A 189 14.59 -18.07 -24.22
CA HIS A 189 15.89 -17.88 -24.88
C HIS A 189 15.85 -18.35 -26.33
N ILE A 190 16.54 -17.61 -27.20
CA ILE A 190 16.77 -18.00 -28.57
C ILE A 190 17.60 -19.30 -28.64
N GLN A 191 17.13 -20.26 -29.43
CA GLN A 191 17.85 -21.51 -29.68
C GLN A 191 18.67 -21.34 -30.96
N CYS A 192 19.99 -21.18 -30.83
CA CYS A 192 20.86 -20.89 -31.96
C CYS A 192 20.90 -22.04 -32.99
N GLU A 193 20.68 -23.28 -32.55
CA GLU A 193 20.62 -24.46 -33.39
C GLU A 193 19.49 -24.39 -34.42
N ASP A 194 18.33 -23.86 -34.02
CA ASP A 194 17.15 -23.70 -34.89
C ASP A 194 17.41 -22.68 -36.01
N LEU A 195 18.32 -21.75 -35.79
CA LEU A 195 18.78 -20.76 -36.77
C LEU A 195 20.02 -21.23 -37.56
N ASN A 196 20.47 -22.47 -37.35
CA ASN A 196 21.68 -23.03 -37.93
C ASN A 196 22.95 -22.22 -37.59
N LEU A 197 22.93 -21.50 -36.46
CA LEU A 197 24.02 -20.71 -35.91
C LEU A 197 24.73 -21.49 -34.79
N GLN A 198 25.83 -20.93 -34.30
CA GLN A 198 26.52 -21.39 -33.09
C GLN A 198 26.27 -20.39 -31.97
N GLU A 199 25.96 -20.89 -30.78
CA GLU A 199 25.92 -20.06 -29.58
C GLU A 199 27.31 -19.50 -29.28
N ILE A 200 27.42 -18.18 -29.22
CA ILE A 200 28.63 -17.46 -28.81
C ILE A 200 28.62 -17.25 -27.29
N THR A 201 27.46 -16.90 -26.74
CA THR A 201 27.29 -16.59 -25.31
C THR A 201 25.95 -17.13 -24.84
N ALA A 202 26.00 -17.88 -23.74
CA ALA A 202 24.80 -18.44 -23.11
C ALA A 202 23.88 -17.34 -22.60
N GLY A 203 22.58 -17.57 -22.77
CA GLY A 203 21.54 -16.74 -22.19
C GLY A 203 21.59 -16.77 -20.66
N THR A 204 21.20 -15.66 -20.04
CA THR A 204 21.03 -15.53 -18.59
C THR A 204 19.57 -15.19 -18.28
N SER A 205 19.16 -15.20 -17.02
CA SER A 205 17.81 -14.71 -16.67
C SER A 205 17.60 -13.23 -17.05
N ALA A 206 18.67 -12.45 -17.20
CA ALA A 206 18.60 -11.03 -17.52
C ALA A 206 18.69 -10.71 -19.03
N ALA A 207 19.24 -11.62 -19.84
CA ALA A 207 19.52 -11.36 -21.25
C ALA A 207 19.49 -12.64 -22.08
N ASP A 208 19.11 -12.49 -23.35
CA ASP A 208 19.04 -13.60 -24.30
C ASP A 208 20.42 -14.18 -24.67
N ALA A 209 20.42 -15.39 -25.20
CA ALA A 209 21.60 -16.01 -25.78
C ALA A 209 22.03 -15.27 -27.06
N GLN A 210 23.34 -15.22 -27.32
CA GLN A 210 23.88 -14.60 -28.52
C GLN A 210 24.36 -15.65 -29.51
N CYS A 211 23.88 -15.56 -30.76
CA CYS A 211 24.21 -16.49 -31.82
C CYS A 211 25.16 -15.87 -32.85
N GLY A 212 26.03 -16.70 -33.44
CA GLY A 212 26.97 -16.31 -34.49
C GLY A 212 27.10 -17.36 -35.59
N PRO A 213 27.65 -16.97 -36.76
CA PRO A 213 27.89 -17.92 -37.84
C PRO A 213 28.87 -19.01 -37.40
N ARG A 214 28.57 -20.25 -37.79
CA ARG A 214 29.46 -21.38 -37.56
C ARG A 214 30.78 -21.14 -38.31
N GLY A 215 31.86 -21.01 -37.55
CA GLY A 215 33.21 -20.97 -38.10
C GLY A 215 33.55 -22.32 -38.72
N VAL A 216 33.21 -22.52 -40.00
CA VAL A 216 33.70 -23.69 -40.74
C VAL A 216 35.20 -23.48 -40.91
N ASN A 217 36.01 -24.36 -40.32
CA ASN A 217 37.45 -24.40 -40.56
C ASN A 217 37.73 -24.88 -42.00
N VAL A 218 37.43 -24.03 -42.99
CA VAL A 218 37.61 -24.32 -44.42
C VAL A 218 39.06 -24.71 -44.71
N GLY A 219 40.03 -24.15 -43.96
CA GLY A 219 41.44 -24.52 -44.06
C GLY A 219 41.72 -26.00 -43.77
N ALA A 220 41.03 -26.62 -42.80
CA ALA A 220 41.20 -28.03 -42.47
C ALA A 220 40.51 -28.96 -43.49
N ALA A 221 39.33 -28.56 -43.99
CA ALA A 221 38.62 -29.30 -45.03
C ALA A 221 39.37 -29.27 -46.38
N VAL A 222 39.91 -28.11 -46.77
CA VAL A 222 40.69 -27.98 -48.02
C VAL A 222 42.05 -28.67 -47.89
N GLY A 223 42.71 -28.56 -46.73
CA GLY A 223 43.98 -29.23 -46.48
C GLY A 223 43.87 -30.77 -46.52
N SER A 224 42.80 -31.33 -45.95
CA SER A 224 42.56 -32.78 -45.98
C SER A 224 42.25 -33.30 -47.39
N VAL A 225 41.44 -32.58 -48.19
CA VAL A 225 41.18 -32.95 -49.59
C VAL A 225 42.46 -32.85 -50.44
N ALA A 226 43.26 -31.80 -50.27
CA ALA A 226 44.52 -31.64 -51.00
C ALA A 226 45.54 -32.74 -50.66
N LEU A 227 45.65 -33.13 -49.38
CA LEU A 227 46.53 -34.24 -48.94
C LEU A 227 46.09 -35.57 -49.56
N VAL A 228 44.79 -35.88 -49.55
CA VAL A 228 44.26 -37.12 -50.13
C VAL A 228 44.53 -37.17 -51.64
N LEU A 229 44.30 -36.07 -52.36
CA LEU A 229 44.62 -35.98 -53.78
C LEU A 229 46.12 -36.17 -54.05
N PHE A 230 46.99 -35.57 -53.23
CA PHE A 230 48.43 -35.72 -53.36
C PHE A 230 48.88 -37.17 -53.16
N VAL A 231 48.31 -37.87 -52.17
CA VAL A 231 48.60 -39.29 -51.91
C VAL A 231 48.12 -40.17 -53.08
N ILE A 232 46.93 -39.90 -53.64
CA ILE A 232 46.41 -40.64 -54.80
C ILE A 232 47.32 -40.43 -56.02
N VAL A 233 47.73 -39.19 -56.29
CA VAL A 233 48.66 -38.88 -57.39
C VAL A 233 50.01 -39.55 -57.17
N ALA A 234 50.57 -39.48 -55.96
CA ALA A 234 51.84 -40.12 -55.62
C ALA A 234 51.78 -41.65 -55.77
N ALA A 235 50.69 -42.28 -55.32
CA ALA A 235 50.45 -43.71 -55.48
C ALA A 235 50.27 -44.11 -56.95
N GLY A 236 49.54 -43.30 -57.73
CA GLY A 236 49.39 -43.47 -59.17
C GLY A 236 50.74 -43.38 -59.89
N VAL A 237 51.53 -42.34 -59.62
CA VAL A 237 52.89 -42.19 -60.17
C VAL A 237 53.78 -43.35 -59.77
N PHE A 238 53.73 -43.80 -58.51
CA PHE A 238 54.50 -44.97 -58.05
C PHE A 238 54.08 -46.24 -58.79
N TYR A 239 52.78 -46.47 -58.97
CA TYR A 239 52.25 -47.60 -59.72
C TYR A 239 52.68 -47.54 -61.20
N PHE A 240 52.60 -46.38 -61.84
CA PHE A 240 53.07 -46.19 -63.22
C PHE A 240 54.58 -46.40 -63.34
N ARG A 241 55.39 -45.89 -62.40
CA ARG A 241 56.85 -46.12 -62.37
C ARG A 241 57.17 -47.60 -62.18
N LYS A 242 56.43 -48.32 -61.32
CA LYS A 242 56.57 -49.76 -61.11
C LYS A 242 56.18 -50.55 -62.36
N LYS A 243 55.09 -50.18 -63.03
CA LYS A 243 54.63 -50.80 -64.29
C LYS A 243 55.64 -50.57 -65.43
N ARG A 244 56.18 -49.36 -65.58
CA ARG A 244 57.23 -49.05 -66.58
C ARG A 244 58.51 -49.86 -66.35
N LYS A 245 58.89 -50.07 -65.09
CA LYS A 245 60.06 -50.88 -64.71
C LYS A 245 59.83 -52.39 -64.96
N SER A 246 58.59 -52.87 -64.89
CA SER A 246 58.21 -54.25 -65.24
C SER A 246 58.08 -54.49 -66.75
N SER A 247 57.84 -53.44 -67.55
CA SER A 247 57.66 -53.54 -69.01
C SER A 247 58.95 -53.34 -69.81
N SER A 248 60.07 -53.04 -69.14
CA SER A 248 61.41 -52.84 -69.74
C SER A 248 62.38 -53.98 -69.41
N ARG A 249 61.87 -55.14 -69.00
CA ARG A 249 62.60 -56.39 -68.76
C ARG A 249 62.03 -57.49 -69.63
#